data_AF-A0AAE4TK73-F1
#
_entry.id   AF-A0AAE4TK73-F1
#
_cell.length_a   1.000
_cell.length_b   1.000
_cell.length_c   1.000
_cell.angle_alpha   90.00
_cell.angle_beta   90.00
_cell.angle_gamma   90.00
#
_symmetry.space_group_name_H-M   'P 1'
#
loop_
_entity.id
_entity.type
_entity.pdbx_description
1 polymer ?
#
loop_
_entity_poly.entity_id
_entity_poly.type
_entity_poly.pdbx_seq_one_letter_code
_entity_poly.pdbx_strand_id
1 'polypeptide(L)'
;MSCCFFDVLFILGIVKKKRRMDMSIETGVVFEKVKPIILKLKRHYYIQLWEREDWLQEGYLILVSLLEQHPELLWEDERLHRYFKTKFSSYLKDVLRQQESQKRQFHKMAYEEIGDVAHAIPS
;
A
#
# COMPACT_ATOMS: atom_id res chain seq x y z
N MET A 1 12.76 -10.21 44.47
CA MET A 1 11.60 -9.42 43.99
C MET A 1 11.68 -9.10 42.48
N SER A 2 12.25 -9.96 41.64
CA SER A 2 12.50 -9.67 40.21
C SER A 2 11.79 -10.59 39.21
N CYS A 3 11.10 -11.64 39.66
CA CYS A 3 10.44 -12.58 38.73
C CYS A 3 9.20 -11.99 38.02
N CYS A 4 8.41 -11.15 38.68
CA CYS A 4 7.14 -10.70 38.10
C CYS A 4 7.28 -9.74 36.89
N PHE A 5 8.42 -9.10 36.68
CA PHE A 5 8.57 -8.11 35.60
C PHE A 5 8.80 -8.78 34.24
N PHE A 6 9.54 -9.90 34.21
CA PHE A 6 9.75 -10.68 32.99
C PHE A 6 8.46 -11.35 32.52
N ASP A 7 7.64 -11.85 33.45
CA ASP A 7 6.35 -12.47 33.14
C ASP A 7 5.36 -11.47 32.54
N VAL A 8 5.29 -10.24 33.04
CA VAL A 8 4.40 -9.20 32.48
C VAL A 8 4.85 -8.78 31.08
N LEU A 9 6.15 -8.64 30.82
CA LEU A 9 6.66 -8.29 29.49
C LEU A 9 6.46 -9.43 28.48
N PHE A 10 6.59 -10.68 28.92
CA PHE A 10 6.34 -11.87 28.12
C PHE A 10 4.85 -12.06 27.81
N ILE A 11 3.97 -11.85 28.79
CA ILE A 11 2.51 -11.85 28.58
C ILE A 11 2.08 -10.70 27.67
N LEU A 12 2.63 -9.49 27.83
CA LEU A 12 2.35 -8.35 26.95
C LEU A 12 2.82 -8.63 25.50
N GLY A 13 3.98 -9.28 25.35
CA GLY A 13 4.52 -9.74 24.08
C GLY A 13 3.65 -10.81 23.41
N ILE A 14 3.16 -11.79 24.19
CA ILE A 14 2.25 -12.83 23.73
C ILE A 14 0.89 -12.23 23.35
N VAL A 15 0.34 -11.31 24.13
CA VAL A 15 -0.94 -10.63 23.82
C VAL A 15 -0.81 -9.74 22.59
N LYS A 16 0.30 -9.02 22.40
CA LYS A 16 0.56 -8.27 21.15
C LYS A 16 0.70 -9.20 19.95
N LYS A 17 1.36 -10.35 20.12
CA LYS A 17 1.53 -11.35 19.05
C LYS A 17 0.22 -12.07 18.71
N LYS A 18 -0.62 -12.38 19.71
CA LYS A 18 -1.96 -12.94 19.57
C LYS A 18 -2.92 -11.98 18.87
N ARG A 19 -2.95 -10.69 19.27
CA ARG A 19 -3.70 -9.65 18.55
C ARG A 19 -3.25 -9.49 17.10
N ARG A 20 -1.95 -9.60 16.82
CA ARG A 20 -1.43 -9.52 15.45
C ARG A 20 -1.89 -10.69 14.56
N MET A 21 -1.99 -11.91 15.10
CA MET A 21 -2.46 -13.08 14.35
C MET A 21 -3.98 -13.04 14.10
N ASP A 22 -4.75 -12.58 15.09
CA ASP A 22 -6.19 -12.34 14.98
C ASP A 22 -6.50 -11.32 13.87
N MET A 23 -5.84 -10.16 13.92
CA MET A 23 -6.00 -9.09 12.93
C MET A 23 -5.73 -9.54 11.49
N SER A 24 -4.87 -10.53 11.26
CA SER A 24 -4.54 -11.00 9.91
C SER A 24 -5.71 -11.72 9.21
N ILE A 25 -6.54 -12.45 9.96
CA ILE A 25 -7.68 -13.21 9.43
C ILE A 25 -8.84 -12.24 9.16
N GLU A 26 -9.12 -11.34 10.11
CA GLU A 26 -10.18 -10.33 9.97
C GLU A 26 -9.91 -9.38 8.79
N THR A 27 -8.66 -8.96 8.61
CA THR A 27 -8.25 -8.12 7.49
C THR A 27 -8.52 -8.77 6.14
N GLY A 28 -8.35 -10.10 6.02
CA GLY A 28 -8.66 -10.83 4.79
C GLY A 28 -10.14 -10.76 4.42
N VAL A 29 -11.03 -10.91 5.40
CA VAL A 29 -12.49 -10.80 5.19
C VAL A 29 -12.87 -9.37 4.80
N VAL A 30 -12.30 -8.38 5.48
CA VAL A 30 -12.52 -6.96 5.18
C VAL A 30 -11.99 -6.59 3.79
N PHE A 31 -10.87 -7.19 3.37
CA PHE A 31 -10.28 -6.96 2.05
C PHE A 31 -11.22 -7.36 0.91
N GLU A 32 -11.88 -8.52 1.01
CA GLU A 32 -12.84 -8.94 -0.01
C GLU A 32 -14.03 -7.97 -0.15
N LYS A 33 -14.42 -7.25 0.93
CA LYS A 33 -15.45 -6.20 0.86
C LYS A 33 -14.99 -4.97 0.07
N VAL A 34 -13.73 -4.56 0.22
CA VAL A 34 -13.19 -3.35 -0.45
C VAL A 34 -12.63 -3.64 -1.85
N LYS A 35 -12.36 -4.90 -2.18
CA LYS A 35 -11.82 -5.34 -3.48
C LYS A 35 -12.62 -4.85 -4.69
N PRO A 36 -13.97 -4.84 -4.69
CA PRO A 36 -14.75 -4.25 -5.78
C PRO A 36 -14.48 -2.76 -5.98
N ILE A 37 -14.17 -2.02 -4.92
CA ILE A 37 -13.81 -0.59 -4.97
C ILE A 37 -12.47 -0.42 -5.70
N ILE A 38 -11.47 -1.23 -5.33
CA ILE A 38 -10.14 -1.25 -5.98
C ILE A 38 -10.30 -1.53 -7.48
N LEU A 39 -11.03 -2.61 -7.82
CA LEU A 39 -11.23 -3.02 -9.20
C LEU A 39 -12.05 -2.00 -10.01
N LYS A 40 -12.98 -1.29 -9.36
CA LYS A 40 -13.71 -0.19 -10.00
C LYS A 40 -12.77 0.96 -10.32
N LEU A 41 -11.91 1.36 -9.38
CA LEU A 41 -10.95 2.45 -9.57
C LEU A 41 -9.86 2.11 -10.59
N LYS A 42 -9.42 0.84 -10.66
CA LYS A 42 -8.54 0.34 -11.72
C LYS A 42 -9.11 0.61 -13.12
N ARG A 43 -10.43 0.54 -13.30
CA ARG A 43 -11.07 0.84 -14.61
C ARG A 43 -11.10 2.35 -14.91
N HIS A 44 -11.01 3.20 -13.89
CA HIS A 44 -11.08 4.65 -14.05
C HIS A 44 -9.70 5.30 -14.22
N TYR A 45 -8.66 4.72 -13.63
CA TYR A 45 -7.31 5.25 -13.63
C TYR A 45 -6.35 4.32 -14.34
N TYR A 46 -5.50 4.87 -15.20
CA TYR A 46 -4.42 4.15 -15.84
C TYR A 46 -3.10 4.51 -15.17
N ILE A 47 -2.52 3.55 -14.43
CA ILE A 47 -1.17 3.68 -13.86
C ILE A 47 -0.25 2.81 -14.69
N GLN A 48 0.80 3.41 -15.25
CA GLN A 48 1.73 2.72 -16.14
C GLN A 48 2.46 1.61 -15.37
N LEU A 49 2.62 0.44 -15.99
CA LEU A 49 3.26 -0.77 -15.46
C LEU A 49 2.51 -1.51 -14.35
N TRP A 50 1.34 -1.02 -13.90
CA TRP A 50 0.58 -1.73 -12.86
C TRP A 50 -0.30 -2.83 -13.45
N GLU A 51 -0.08 -4.04 -12.98
CA GLU A 51 -0.90 -5.21 -13.21
C GLU A 51 -2.02 -5.33 -12.19
N ARG A 52 -2.98 -6.25 -12.43
CA ARG A 52 -4.09 -6.47 -11.49
C ARG A 52 -3.60 -6.73 -10.07
N GLU A 53 -2.51 -7.48 -9.93
CA GLU A 53 -1.96 -7.86 -8.64
C GLU A 53 -1.40 -6.65 -7.89
N ASP A 54 -0.70 -5.75 -8.59
CA ASP A 54 -0.20 -4.49 -8.00
C ASP A 54 -1.36 -3.65 -7.43
N TRP A 55 -2.45 -3.52 -8.19
CA TRP A 55 -3.65 -2.80 -7.71
C TRP A 55 -4.21 -3.41 -6.42
N LEU A 56 -4.25 -4.74 -6.33
CA LEU A 56 -4.77 -5.46 -5.17
C LEU A 56 -3.80 -5.35 -3.98
N GLN A 57 -2.50 -5.45 -4.23
CA GLN A 57 -1.46 -5.36 -3.23
C GLN A 57 -1.42 -3.96 -2.60
N GLU A 58 -1.39 -2.91 -3.41
CA GLU A 58 -1.40 -1.53 -2.94
C GLU A 58 -2.69 -1.19 -2.18
N GLY A 59 -3.83 -1.69 -2.68
CA GLY A 59 -5.10 -1.57 -1.96
C GLY A 59 -5.08 -2.29 -0.61
N TYR A 60 -4.44 -3.47 -0.53
CA TYR A 60 -4.28 -4.20 0.73
C TYR A 60 -3.40 -3.44 1.72
N LEU A 61 -2.25 -2.92 1.29
CA LEU A 61 -1.35 -2.13 2.14
C LEU A 61 -2.05 -0.92 2.75
N ILE A 62 -2.84 -0.20 1.94
CA ILE A 62 -3.62 0.95 2.40
C ILE A 62 -4.72 0.53 3.37
N LEU A 63 -5.37 -0.61 3.15
CA LEU A 63 -6.35 -1.15 4.07
C LEU A 63 -5.72 -1.48 5.42
N VAL A 64 -4.58 -2.17 5.44
CA VAL A 64 -3.87 -2.51 6.68
C VAL A 64 -3.50 -1.25 7.45
N SER A 65 -2.88 -0.27 6.78
CA SER A 65 -2.50 1.00 7.41
C SER A 65 -3.73 1.76 7.95
N LEU A 66 -4.85 1.72 7.23
CA LEU A 66 -6.10 2.32 7.68
C LEU A 66 -6.66 1.64 8.93
N LEU A 67 -6.67 0.30 8.97
CA LEU A 67 -7.16 -0.48 10.10
C LEU A 67 -6.24 -0.39 11.34
N GLU A 68 -4.93 -0.21 11.14
CA GLU A 68 -3.99 0.06 12.23
C GLU A 68 -4.28 1.41 12.92
N GLN A 69 -4.70 2.41 12.14
CA GLN A 69 -5.06 3.74 12.66
C GLN A 69 -6.48 3.79 13.22
N HIS A 70 -7.40 3.05 12.60
CA HIS A 70 -8.83 3.08 12.88
C HIS A 70 -9.40 1.64 12.96
N PRO A 71 -9.12 0.90 14.05
CA PRO A 71 -9.60 -0.47 14.21
C PRO A 71 -11.14 -0.56 14.32
N GLU A 72 -11.82 0.53 14.65
CA GLU A 72 -13.29 0.61 14.68
C GLU A 72 -13.95 0.31 13.32
N LEU A 73 -13.21 0.48 12.22
CA LEU A 73 -13.72 0.26 10.86
C LEU A 73 -13.93 -1.22 10.52
N LEU A 74 -13.46 -2.16 11.35
CA LEU A 74 -13.69 -3.60 11.15
C LEU A 74 -15.18 -3.97 11.19
N TRP A 75 -15.95 -3.26 12.01
CA TRP A 75 -17.35 -3.58 12.30
C TRP A 75 -18.35 -2.72 11.53
N GLU A 76 -17.88 -1.65 10.86
CA GLU A 76 -18.74 -0.64 10.24
C GLU A 76 -18.46 -0.52 8.73
N ASP A 77 -19.14 -1.36 7.95
CA ASP A 77 -18.92 -1.51 6.51
C ASP A 77 -19.11 -0.20 5.71
N GLU A 78 -20.10 0.62 6.07
CA GLU A 78 -20.35 1.87 5.34
C GLU A 78 -19.23 2.90 5.56
N ARG A 79 -18.77 3.05 6.81
CA ARG A 79 -17.64 3.95 7.13
C ARG A 79 -16.34 3.41 6.54
N LEU A 80 -16.11 2.10 6.61
CA LEU A 80 -14.98 1.44 5.96
C LEU A 80 -14.93 1.79 4.47
N HIS A 81 -16.02 1.56 3.72
CA HIS A 81 -16.05 1.82 2.28
C HIS A 81 -15.75 3.28 1.96
N ARG A 82 -16.32 4.22 2.72
CA ARG A 82 -16.12 5.67 2.51
C ARG A 82 -14.67 6.08 2.78
N TYR A 83 -14.12 5.64 3.92
CA TYR A 83 -12.75 5.97 4.33
C TYR A 83 -11.74 5.34 3.37
N PHE A 84 -11.87 4.04 3.11
CA PHE A 84 -11.00 3.31 2.19
C PHE A 84 -11.04 3.93 0.80
N LYS A 85 -12.23 4.18 0.24
CA LYS A 85 -12.37 4.80 -1.09
C LYS A 85 -11.68 6.15 -1.13
N THR A 86 -11.86 6.98 -0.10
CA THR A 86 -11.24 8.31 -0.04
C THR A 86 -9.73 8.22 0.01
N LYS A 87 -9.19 7.41 0.93
CA LYS A 87 -7.74 7.21 1.10
C LYS A 87 -7.08 6.62 -0.14
N PHE A 88 -7.67 5.56 -0.70
CA PHE A 88 -7.15 4.91 -1.89
C PHE A 88 -7.21 5.86 -3.11
N SER A 89 -8.30 6.61 -3.29
CA SER A 89 -8.39 7.58 -4.39
C SER A 89 -7.36 8.71 -4.28
N SER A 90 -7.08 9.21 -3.07
CA SER A 90 -6.03 10.21 -2.86
C SER A 90 -4.65 9.63 -3.19
N TYR A 91 -4.36 8.42 -2.71
CA TYR A 91 -3.12 7.73 -3.02
C TYR A 91 -2.89 7.56 -4.53
N LEU A 92 -3.90 7.10 -5.28
CA LEU A 92 -3.79 6.94 -6.74
C LEU A 92 -3.45 8.27 -7.44
N LYS A 93 -4.04 9.39 -6.99
CA LYS A 93 -3.73 10.71 -7.54
C LYS A 93 -2.28 11.10 -7.26
N ASP A 94 -1.76 10.77 -6.07
CA ASP A 94 -0.37 11.05 -5.72
C ASP A 94 0.60 10.20 -6.53
N VAL A 95 0.29 8.91 -6.76
CA VAL A 95 1.07 8.03 -7.65
C VAL A 95 1.11 8.59 -9.07
N LEU A 96 -0.04 9.01 -9.62
CA LEU A 96 -0.11 9.61 -10.96
C LEU A 96 0.71 10.90 -11.04
N ARG A 97 0.60 11.77 -10.03
CA ARG A 97 1.39 13.01 -9.96
C ARG A 97 2.90 12.72 -9.92
N GLN A 98 3.30 11.69 -9.18
CA GLN A 98 4.69 11.26 -9.11
C GLN A 98 5.18 10.75 -10.48
N GLN A 99 4.38 9.94 -11.17
CA GLN A 99 4.71 9.47 -12.52
C GLN A 99 4.85 10.62 -13.51
N GLU A 100 3.92 11.58 -13.51
CA GLU A 100 4.01 12.77 -14.36
C GLU A 100 5.23 13.63 -14.03
N SER A 101 5.59 13.73 -12.75
CA SER A 101 6.78 14.46 -12.31
C SER A 101 8.06 13.82 -12.85
N GLN A 102 8.17 12.49 -12.75
CA GLN A 102 9.29 11.74 -13.30
C GLN A 102 9.39 11.93 -14.82
N LYS A 103 8.27 11.80 -15.55
CA LYS A 103 8.25 12.06 -17.00
C LYS A 103 8.77 13.46 -17.34
N ARG A 104 8.37 14.50 -16.60
CA ARG A 104 8.88 15.87 -16.79
C ARG A 104 10.40 15.97 -16.55
N GLN A 105 10.96 15.20 -15.63
CA GLN A 105 12.41 15.17 -15.42
C GLN A 105 13.12 14.49 -16.60
N PHE A 106 12.60 13.36 -17.09
CA PHE A 106 13.13 12.69 -18.28
C PHE A 106 13.10 13.59 -19.52
N HIS A 107 12.01 14.32 -19.74
CA HIS A 107 11.90 15.26 -20.86
C HIS A 107 12.90 16.44 -20.79
N LYS A 108 13.48 16.73 -19.62
CA LYS A 108 14.48 17.80 -19.44
C LYS A 108 15.92 17.31 -19.59
N MET A 109 16.16 15.99 -19.58
CA MET A 109 17.49 15.46 -19.80
C MET A 109 17.83 15.64 -21.28
N ALA A 110 18.99 16.25 -21.56
CA ALA A 110 19.50 16.33 -22.93
C ALA A 110 19.69 14.90 -23.46
N TYR A 111 19.26 14.65 -24.70
CA TYR A 111 19.51 13.37 -25.34
C TYR A 111 21.00 13.28 -25.66
N GLU A 112 21.75 12.52 -24.88
CA GLU A 112 23.10 12.09 -25.27
C GLU A 112 22.94 10.91 -26.24
N GLU A 113 23.42 11.07 -27.48
CA GLU A 113 23.39 9.98 -28.45
C GLU A 113 24.30 8.86 -27.95
N ILE A 114 23.75 7.64 -27.82
CA ILE A 114 24.47 6.44 -27.36
C ILE A 114 25.70 6.14 -28.25
N GLY A 115 25.72 6.67 -29.49
CA GLY A 115 26.86 6.58 -30.41
C GLY A 115 28.17 7.16 -29.85
N ASP A 116 28.12 8.22 -29.05
CA ASP A 116 29.32 8.85 -28.49
C ASP A 116 29.97 8.03 -27.36
N VAL A 117 29.23 7.12 -26.74
CA VAL A 117 29.68 6.25 -25.63
C VAL A 117 30.14 4.87 -26.13
N ALA A 118 29.77 4.47 -27.35
CA ALA A 118 30.13 3.18 -27.93
C ALA A 118 31.66 3.01 -28.12
N HIS A 119 32.40 4.12 -28.25
CA HIS A 119 33.86 4.11 -28.37
C HIS A 119 34.61 3.81 -27.06
N ALA A 120 33.92 3.81 -25.92
CA ALA A 120 34.53 3.64 -24.60
C ALA A 120 34.41 2.22 -24.02
N ILE A 121 33.84 1.26 -24.75
CA ILE A 121 33.77 -0.13 -24.32
C ILE A 121 35.03 -0.86 -24.82
N PRO A 122 35.98 -1.23 -23.94
CA PRO A 122 37.12 -2.05 -24.34
C PRO A 122 36.61 -3.45 -24.67
N SER A 123 37.06 -3.97 -25.82
CA SER A 123 36.86 -5.36 -26.26
C SER A 123 37.49 -6.37 -25.31
#